data_AF-A0A7R9XQZ1-F1
#
_entry.id   AF-A0A7R9XQZ1-F1
#
_cell.length_a   1.000
_cell.length_b   1.000
_cell.length_c   1.000
_cell.angle_alpha   90.00
_cell.angle_beta   90.00
_cell.angle_gamma   90.00
#
_symmetry.space_group_name_H-M   'P 1'
#
loop_
_entity.id
_entity.type
_entity.pdbx_description
1 polymer ?
#
loop_
_entity_poly.entity_id
_entity_poly.type
_entity_poly.pdbx_seq_one_letter_code
_entity_poly.pdbx_strand_id
1 'polypeptide(L)'
;NDVDVLVVAECAAFAAWCLLGSWVWKTYSFVDQLWSVTPVVYVATYAYHGVGTAARARLTLMLGLALLWGARLTYNFARKGGYAGEEDYRWGELRKNKLLRNPIVWQLFNVSFIAVYQNVLLLLIALPAAVAYRSKEA
;
A
#
# COMPACT_ATOMS: atom_id res chain seq x y z
N ASN A 1 -11.37 -6.72 -15.90
CA ASN A 1 -10.35 -7.67 -16.39
C ASN A 1 -9.75 -8.37 -15.17
N ASP A 2 -9.41 -9.66 -15.25
CA ASP A 2 -9.00 -10.50 -14.13
C ASP A 2 -7.78 -9.94 -13.37
N VAL A 3 -6.87 -9.28 -14.07
CA VAL A 3 -5.69 -8.65 -13.44
C VAL A 3 -6.08 -7.48 -12.53
N ASP A 4 -7.09 -6.70 -12.90
CA ASP A 4 -7.59 -5.62 -12.02
C ASP A 4 -8.21 -6.20 -10.74
N VAL A 5 -8.92 -7.34 -10.85
CA VAL A 5 -9.48 -8.04 -9.70
C VAL A 5 -8.37 -8.58 -8.79
N LEU A 6 -7.31 -9.14 -9.38
CA LEU A 6 -6.14 -9.62 -8.65
C LEU A 6 -5.46 -8.50 -7.86
N VAL A 7 -5.22 -7.34 -8.48
CA VAL A 7 -4.58 -6.21 -7.80
C VAL A 7 -5.48 -5.62 -6.70
N VAL A 8 -6.79 -5.59 -6.90
CA VAL A 8 -7.74 -5.22 -5.82
C VAL A 8 -7.70 -6.24 -4.68
N ALA A 9 -7.57 -7.53 -4.98
CA ALA A 9 -7.43 -8.57 -3.96
C ALA A 9 -6.11 -8.46 -3.19
N GLU A 10 -5.00 -8.11 -3.85
CA GLU A 10 -3.72 -7.79 -3.20
C GLU A 10 -3.89 -6.60 -2.23
N CYS A 11 -4.56 -5.53 -2.67
CA CYS A 11 -4.86 -4.38 -1.81
C CYS A 11 -5.71 -4.76 -0.60
N ALA A 12 -6.74 -5.59 -0.79
CA ALA A 12 -7.56 -6.09 0.31
C ALA A 12 -6.74 -6.96 1.28
N ALA A 13 -5.82 -7.79 0.76
CA ALA A 13 -4.93 -8.61 1.57
C ALA A 13 -3.96 -7.75 2.41
N PHE A 14 -3.37 -6.69 1.84
CA PHE A 14 -2.52 -5.76 2.60
C PHE A 14 -3.31 -4.96 3.64
N ALA A 15 -4.53 -4.53 3.33
CA ALA A 15 -5.41 -3.88 4.29
C ALA A 15 -5.78 -4.83 5.44
N ALA A 16 -6.10 -6.09 5.13
CA ALA A 16 -6.35 -7.12 6.13
C ALA A 16 -5.12 -7.39 7.00
N TRP A 17 -3.92 -7.45 6.40
CA TRP A 17 -2.66 -7.57 7.12
C TRP A 17 -2.45 -6.41 8.11
N CYS A 18 -2.65 -5.16 7.67
CA CYS A 18 -2.54 -3.99 8.53
C CYS A 18 -3.53 -4.05 9.70
N LEU A 19 -4.78 -4.44 9.40
CA LEU A 19 -5.84 -4.54 10.41
C LEU A 19 -5.53 -5.63 11.44
N LEU A 20 -5.26 -6.86 11.00
CA LEU A 20 -4.90 -7.97 11.88
C LEU A 20 -3.65 -7.63 12.68
N GLY A 21 -2.66 -7.01 12.04
CA GLY A 21 -1.45 -6.59 12.70
C GLY A 21 -1.71 -5.61 13.84
N SER A 22 -2.59 -4.64 13.61
CA SER A 22 -3.00 -3.69 14.66
C SER A 22 -3.66 -4.35 15.87
N TRP A 23 -4.33 -5.49 15.68
CA TRP A 23 -4.96 -6.21 16.78
C TRP A 23 -3.99 -7.08 17.55
N VAL A 24 -3.06 -7.74 16.86
CA VAL A 24 -2.07 -8.66 17.46
C VAL A 24 -0.96 -7.89 18.16
N TRP A 25 -0.31 -6.95 17.47
CA TRP A 25 0.86 -6.23 17.98
C TRP A 25 0.54 -4.86 18.57
N LYS A 26 -0.73 -4.43 18.53
CA LYS A 26 -1.18 -3.14 19.07
C LYS A 26 -0.44 -1.93 18.49
N THR A 27 0.03 -2.04 17.24
CA THR A 27 0.60 -0.93 16.47
C THR A 27 -0.23 -0.66 15.22
N TYR A 28 -0.55 0.61 14.98
CA TYR A 28 -1.35 1.05 13.83
C TYR A 28 -0.48 1.50 12.63
N SER A 29 0.82 1.17 12.66
CA SER A 29 1.83 1.66 11.70
C SER A 29 2.31 0.60 10.69
N PHE A 30 1.62 -0.55 10.61
CA PHE A 30 1.94 -1.59 9.60
C PHE A 30 1.84 -1.06 8.16
N VAL A 31 0.91 -0.13 7.93
CA VAL A 31 0.76 0.53 6.64
C VAL A 31 1.98 1.38 6.27
N ASP A 32 2.63 2.02 7.25
CA ASP A 32 3.84 2.82 7.01
C ASP A 32 5.02 1.92 6.58
N GLN A 33 5.10 0.70 7.12
CA GLN A 33 6.09 -0.31 6.73
C GLN A 33 5.89 -0.81 5.29
N LEU A 34 4.63 -0.90 4.87
CA LEU A 34 4.22 -1.40 3.56
C LEU A 34 4.17 -0.30 2.49
N TRP A 35 4.15 0.97 2.89
CA TRP A 35 3.85 2.12 2.03
C TRP A 35 4.71 2.19 0.76
N SER A 36 6.00 1.89 0.87
CA SER A 36 6.92 1.91 -0.29
C SER A 36 7.01 0.59 -1.05
N VAL A 37 6.35 -0.47 -0.56
CA VAL A 37 6.41 -1.82 -1.10
C VAL A 37 5.16 -2.14 -1.92
N THR A 38 3.96 -1.82 -1.41
CA THR A 38 2.71 -2.24 -2.06
C THR A 38 2.51 -1.64 -3.46
N PRO A 39 2.85 -0.37 -3.76
CA PRO A 39 2.72 0.13 -5.13
C PRO A 39 3.64 -0.61 -6.11
N VAL A 40 4.82 -1.06 -5.65
CA VAL A 40 5.73 -1.87 -6.46
C VAL A 40 5.11 -3.23 -6.80
N VAL A 41 4.48 -3.89 -5.81
CA VAL A 41 3.77 -5.16 -6.01
C VAL A 41 2.67 -5.00 -7.05
N TYR A 42 1.80 -3.99 -6.92
CA TYR A 42 0.71 -3.76 -7.87
C TYR A 42 1.22 -3.52 -9.30
N VAL A 43 2.26 -2.69 -9.46
CA VAL A 43 2.87 -2.43 -10.77
C VAL A 43 3.54 -3.70 -11.33
N ALA A 44 4.16 -4.52 -10.48
CA ALA A 44 4.77 -5.79 -10.87
C ALA A 44 3.72 -6.78 -11.39
N THR A 45 2.56 -6.88 -10.75
CA THR A 45 1.45 -7.72 -11.21
C THR A 45 0.99 -7.31 -12.61
N TYR A 46 0.80 -6.01 -12.87
CA TYR A 46 0.50 -5.54 -14.23
C TYR A 46 1.62 -5.81 -15.23
N ALA A 47 2.88 -5.59 -14.87
CA ALA A 47 4.02 -5.83 -15.75
C ALA A 47 4.18 -7.31 -16.11
N TYR A 48 3.97 -8.22 -15.15
CA TYR A 48 4.00 -9.66 -15.35
C TYR A 48 2.91 -10.11 -16.33
N HIS A 49 1.67 -9.68 -16.12
CA HIS A 49 0.56 -10.02 -17.01
C HIS A 49 0.57 -9.25 -18.35
N GLY A 50 1.36 -8.19 -18.46
CA GLY A 50 1.57 -7.43 -19.69
C GLY A 50 2.58 -8.05 -20.65
N VAL A 51 3.28 -9.13 -20.27
CA VAL A 51 4.23 -9.84 -21.14
C VAL A 51 3.52 -10.34 -22.39
N GLY A 52 4.11 -10.10 -23.56
CA GLY A 52 3.53 -10.47 -24.86
C GLY A 52 2.50 -9.48 -25.41
N THR A 53 2.22 -8.39 -24.70
CA THR A 53 1.32 -7.32 -25.17
C THR A 53 2.09 -6.08 -25.65
N ALA A 54 1.44 -5.20 -26.43
CA ALA A 54 2.00 -3.90 -26.83
C ALA A 54 2.32 -2.98 -25.63
N ALA A 55 1.73 -3.23 -24.46
CA ALA A 55 1.99 -2.48 -23.24
C ALA A 55 3.31 -2.88 -22.53
N ARG A 56 3.95 -3.99 -22.92
CA ARG A 56 5.12 -4.57 -22.21
C ARG A 56 6.23 -3.56 -21.94
N ALA A 57 6.65 -2.80 -22.94
CA ALA A 57 7.77 -1.86 -22.81
C ALA A 57 7.45 -0.76 -21.78
N ARG A 58 6.24 -0.18 -21.86
CA ARG A 58 5.75 0.85 -20.94
C ARG A 58 5.67 0.30 -19.51
N LEU A 59 5.05 -0.87 -19.32
CA LEU A 59 4.91 -1.49 -18.00
C LEU A 59 6.26 -1.89 -17.38
N THR A 60 7.21 -2.34 -18.19
CA THR A 60 8.57 -2.67 -17.72
C THR A 60 9.30 -1.42 -17.22
N LEU A 61 9.18 -0.30 -17.95
CA LEU A 61 9.73 0.98 -17.52
C LEU A 61 9.09 1.46 -16.21
N MET A 62 7.76 1.38 -16.11
CA MET A 62 7.02 1.76 -14.90
C MET A 62 7.42 0.91 -13.70
N LEU A 63 7.59 -0.41 -13.88
CA LEU A 63 8.09 -1.30 -12.83
C LEU A 63 9.51 -0.92 -12.40
N GLY A 64 10.42 -0.62 -13.35
CA GLY A 64 11.78 -0.17 -13.03
C GLY A 64 11.79 1.12 -12.20
N LEU A 65 10.98 2.10 -12.58
CA LEU A 65 10.84 3.35 -11.83
C LEU A 65 10.22 3.13 -10.45
N ALA A 66 9.19 2.29 -10.35
CA ALA A 66 8.56 1.93 -9.08
C ALA A 66 9.55 1.20 -8.15
N LEU A 67 10.37 0.29 -8.67
CA LEU A 67 11.41 -0.40 -7.92
C LEU A 67 12.47 0.58 -7.38
N LEU A 68 12.96 1.51 -8.21
CA LEU A 68 13.93 2.52 -7.77
C LEU A 68 13.35 3.44 -6.69
N TRP A 69 12.11 3.91 -6.90
CA TRP A 69 11.39 4.73 -5.93
C TRP A 69 11.15 3.98 -4.61
N GLY A 70 10.62 2.76 -4.69
CA GLY A 70 10.32 1.91 -3.55
C GLY A 70 11.58 1.57 -2.76
N ALA A 71 12.63 1.09 -3.43
CA ALA A 71 13.92 0.77 -2.81
C ALA A 71 14.53 1.97 -2.07
N ARG A 72 14.53 3.16 -2.69
CA ARG A 72 15.02 4.39 -2.05
C ARG A 72 14.26 4.69 -0.75
N LEU A 73 12.94 4.58 -0.77
CA LEU A 73 12.07 4.89 0.36
C LEU A 73 12.13 3.83 1.45
N THR A 74 12.12 2.55 1.08
CA THR A 74 12.33 1.42 1.98
C THR A 74 13.67 1.57 2.71
N TYR A 75 14.76 1.88 2.00
CA TYR A 75 16.06 2.14 2.61
C TYR A 75 16.04 3.34 3.56
N ASN A 76 15.41 4.45 3.15
CA ASN A 76 15.27 5.63 4.01
C ASN A 76 14.42 5.37 5.26
N PHE A 77 13.39 4.53 5.17
CA PHE A 77 12.57 4.15 6.31
C PHE A 77 13.33 3.21 7.25
N ALA A 78 14.05 2.22 6.70
CA ALA A 78 14.88 1.29 7.47
C ALA A 78 15.98 2.00 8.26
N ARG A 79 16.74 2.91 7.64
CA ARG A 79 17.81 3.67 8.33
C ARG A 79 17.31 4.56 9.46
N LYS A 80 16.03 4.94 9.43
CA LYS A 80 15.38 5.74 10.49
C LYS A 80 14.72 4.87 11.56
N GLY A 81 14.91 3.55 11.51
CA GLY A 81 14.33 2.63 12.49
C GLY A 81 12.86 2.29 12.25
N GLY A 82 12.29 2.61 11.08
CA GLY A 82 10.86 2.39 10.82
C GLY A 82 10.40 0.92 10.88
N TYR A 83 11.33 -0.04 10.80
CA TYR A 83 11.06 -1.47 10.99
C TYR A 83 11.33 -1.98 12.41
N ALA A 84 11.69 -1.12 13.36
CA ALA A 84 11.99 -1.50 14.74
C ALA A 84 10.73 -1.70 15.63
N GLY A 85 9.54 -1.51 15.07
CA GLY A 85 8.27 -1.71 15.78
C GLY A 85 7.76 -0.47 16.54
N GLU A 86 8.38 0.70 16.35
CA GLU A 86 7.86 1.96 16.88
C GLU A 86 6.57 2.37 16.16
N GLU A 87 5.61 2.87 16.94
CA GLU A 87 4.36 3.40 16.40
C GLU A 87 4.53 4.86 15.97
N ASP A 88 3.92 5.25 14.85
CA ASP A 88 3.95 6.62 14.38
C ASP A 88 3.35 7.59 15.42
N TYR A 89 4.08 8.67 15.69
CA TYR A 89 3.72 9.69 16.69
C TYR A 89 2.32 10.31 16.46
N ARG A 90 1.83 10.33 15.21
CA ARG A 90 0.50 10.84 14.85
C ARG A 90 -0.60 10.11 15.60
N TRP A 91 -0.46 8.80 15.82
CA TRP A 91 -1.47 8.01 16.52
C TRP A 91 -1.59 8.42 18.00
N GLY A 92 -0.46 8.75 18.64
CA GLY A 92 -0.43 9.30 19.98
C GLY A 92 -1.12 10.65 20.08
N GLU A 93 -0.88 11.54 19.11
CA GLU A 93 -1.53 12.85 19.05
C GLU A 93 -3.04 12.73 18.81
N LEU A 94 -3.47 11.88 17.88
CA LEU A 94 -4.89 11.67 17.58
C LEU A 94 -5.66 11.15 18.78
N ARG A 95 -5.07 10.28 19.61
CA ARG A 95 -5.71 9.76 20.83
C ARG A 95 -5.86 10.79 21.95
N LYS A 96 -5.25 11.98 21.83
CA LYS A 96 -5.55 13.11 22.73
C LYS A 96 -6.93 13.71 22.46
N ASN A 97 -7.47 13.55 21.25
CA ASN A 97 -8.83 13.93 20.94
C ASN A 97 -9.84 13.03 21.70
N LYS A 98 -10.79 13.65 22.42
CA LYS A 98 -11.79 12.94 23.24
C LYS A 98 -12.58 11.88 22.45
N LEU A 99 -12.88 12.15 21.17
CA LEU A 99 -13.62 11.25 20.30
C LEU A 99 -12.79 9.99 19.95
N LEU A 100 -11.55 10.19 19.50
CA LEU A 100 -10.64 9.11 19.10
C LEU A 100 -10.03 8.35 20.27
N ARG A 101 -10.21 8.84 21.51
CA ARG A 101 -9.86 8.12 22.73
C ARG A 101 -10.85 6.99 23.05
N ASN A 102 -12.09 7.05 22.55
CA ASN A 102 -13.05 5.97 22.74
C ASN A 102 -12.59 4.71 21.97
N PRO A 103 -12.43 3.54 22.62
CA PRO A 103 -11.91 2.34 21.97
C PRO A 103 -12.72 1.87 20.75
N ILE A 104 -14.05 2.01 20.78
CA ILE A 104 -14.92 1.62 19.67
C ILE A 104 -14.71 2.55 18.48
N VAL A 105 -14.70 3.85 18.74
CA VAL A 105 -14.47 4.86 17.70
C VAL A 105 -13.06 4.71 17.11
N TRP A 106 -12.06 4.42 17.95
CA TRP A 106 -10.70 4.14 17.49
C TRP A 106 -10.64 2.91 16.58
N GLN A 107 -11.37 1.84 16.89
CA GLN A 107 -11.41 0.66 16.01
C GLN A 107 -12.16 0.93 14.70
N LEU A 108 -13.25 1.72 14.72
CA LEU A 108 -13.91 2.15 13.49
C LEU A 108 -12.96 2.98 12.62
N PHE A 109 -12.21 3.89 13.24
CA PHE A 109 -11.19 4.70 12.57
C PHE A 109 -10.06 3.82 12.02
N ASN A 110 -9.61 2.82 12.77
CA ASN A 110 -8.61 1.86 12.32
C ASN A 110 -9.06 1.09 11.08
N VAL A 111 -10.24 0.48 11.11
CA VAL A 111 -10.77 -0.29 9.96
C VAL A 111 -10.95 0.61 8.74
N SER A 112 -11.65 1.74 8.91
CA SER A 112 -12.03 2.59 7.77
C SER A 112 -10.85 3.40 7.22
N PHE A 113 -10.10 4.08 8.08
CA PHE A 113 -9.07 5.02 7.66
C PHE A 113 -7.68 4.38 7.61
N ILE A 114 -7.21 3.82 8.72
CA ILE A 114 -5.82 3.36 8.84
C ILE A 114 -5.57 2.15 7.93
N ALA A 115 -6.41 1.13 8.03
CA ALA A 115 -6.25 -0.11 7.27
C ALA A 115 -6.75 0.03 5.83
N VAL A 116 -8.01 0.43 5.61
CA VAL A 116 -8.62 0.43 4.28
C VAL A 116 -8.22 1.64 3.46
N TYR A 117 -8.53 2.86 3.90
CA TYR A 117 -8.34 4.06 3.09
C TYR A 117 -6.87 4.29 2.70
N GLN A 118 -5.92 4.11 3.61
CA GLN A 118 -4.50 4.27 3.26
C GLN A 118 -4.01 3.23 2.25
N ASN A 119 -4.46 1.96 2.34
CA ASN A 119 -4.12 0.96 1.33
C ASN A 119 -4.77 1.26 -0.04
N VAL A 120 -5.98 1.84 -0.04
CA VAL A 120 -6.59 2.34 -1.28
C VAL A 120 -5.74 3.47 -1.88
N LEU A 121 -5.25 4.43 -1.08
CA LEU A 121 -4.34 5.47 -1.59
C LEU A 121 -3.06 4.88 -2.20
N LEU A 122 -2.51 3.82 -1.60
CA LEU A 122 -1.36 3.11 -2.15
C LEU A 122 -1.67 2.43 -3.49
N LEU A 123 -2.86 1.83 -3.60
CA LEU A 123 -3.34 1.30 -4.89
C LEU A 123 -3.48 2.41 -5.94
N LEU A 124 -3.95 3.59 -5.55
CA LEU A 124 -4.12 4.72 -6.46
C LEU A 124 -2.80 5.21 -7.07
N ILE A 125 -1.67 5.04 -6.36
CA ILE A 125 -0.34 5.33 -6.91
C ILE A 125 -0.02 4.44 -8.12
N ALA A 126 -0.53 3.20 -8.14
CA ALA A 126 -0.30 2.24 -9.22
C ALA A 126 -1.30 2.35 -10.39
N LEU A 127 -2.30 3.24 -10.32
CA LEU A 127 -3.31 3.41 -11.39
C LEU A 127 -2.73 3.65 -12.79
N PRO A 128 -1.65 4.43 -12.98
CA PRO A 128 -1.06 4.59 -14.30
C PRO A 128 -0.68 3.25 -14.95
N ALA A 129 -0.22 2.26 -14.17
CA ALA A 129 0.12 0.93 -14.68
C ALA A 129 -1.14 0.16 -15.11
N ALA A 130 -2.23 0.30 -14.36
CA ALA A 130 -3.52 -0.28 -14.74
C ALA A 130 -4.03 0.29 -16.08
N VAL A 131 -3.90 1.61 -16.28
CA VAL A 131 -4.26 2.28 -17.55
C VAL A 131 -3.37 1.78 -18.69
N ALA A 132 -2.05 1.73 -18.48
CA ALA A 132 -1.11 1.23 -19.48
C ALA A 132 -1.43 -0.23 -19.88
N TYR A 133 -1.71 -1.08 -18.90
CA TYR A 133 -2.10 -2.48 -19.12
C TYR A 133 -3.43 -2.63 -19.86
N ARG A 134 -4.40 -1.72 -19.66
CA ARG A 134 -5.68 -1.75 -20.39
C ARG A 134 -5.58 -1.18 -21.80
N SER A 135 -4.58 -0.35 -22.10
CA SER A 135 -4.29 0.13 -23.46
C SER A 135 -3.64 -0.96 -24.34
N LYS A 136 -4.38 -2.07 -24.48
CA LYS A 136 -4.23 -3.25 -25.36
C LYS A 136 -3.71 -2.94 -26.76
N GLU A 137 -4.21 -1.84 -27.29
CA GLU A 137 -4.23 -1.53 -28.71
C GLU A 137 -3.44 -0.24 -28.93
N ALA A 138 -2.35 -0.38 -29.68
CA ALA A 138 -1.76 0.68 -30.48
C ALA A 138 -1.74 0.18 -31.92
#